data_AF-A0A511YAE7-F1
#
_entry.id   AF-A0A511YAE7-F1
#
_cell.length_a   1.000
_cell.length_b   1.000
_cell.length_c   1.000
_cell.angle_alpha   90.00
_cell.angle_beta   90.00
_cell.angle_gamma   90.00
#
_symmetry.space_group_name_H-M   'P 1'
#
loop_
_entity.id
_entity.type
_entity.pdbx_description
1 polymer ?
#
loop_
_entity_poly.entity_id
_entity_poly.type
_entity_poly.pdbx_seq_one_letter_code
_entity_poly.pdbx_strand_id
1 'polypeptide(L)'
;MKERTAIDTIKGYFYQFDLAIVKLLELKKDTETIVIEGIEDIDINTATEETAIQCKYHAKKEYNHSVIAKPIRLMLDHYKEVIEGAKKQINYKLYGYFESGQAKLTLPIDSTFLKKHFLTYTEKKVEYYHHIKHNLTDNELDDFISLLEININAMEYQSQVKKISTLLISQFGCKAFEAEHFFYNNALKVIKELSIEDDVKKRKISKSEFLKKIDLKRILFNEWFITYKGEAKLFTELRTQYFTALNISPFERFFIIEIPTTNYVRTELKDIIFTISKKWSKLSKREQKPFCPYIYLHNIPHKELLELKKELYSEDFIFIDGFDFDGAEFSVKSICKTANNDNSIKFKLLNKFEHINLTLNEINKTKEIYQFYCTNPFFNSSYINVKHVQIQISQLTDIKKIV
;
A
#
# COMPACT_ATOMS: atom_id res chain seq x y z
N MET A 1 4.83 24.35 35.02
CA MET A 1 3.84 24.34 33.92
C MET A 1 4.01 23.03 33.16
N LYS A 2 3.02 22.14 33.15
CA LYS A 2 3.04 20.97 32.25
C LYS A 2 2.93 21.52 30.84
N GLU A 3 3.95 21.34 30.00
CA GLU A 3 3.86 21.67 28.57
C GLU A 3 2.61 20.99 28.02
N ARG A 4 1.59 21.77 27.67
CA ARG A 4 0.40 21.28 26.97
C ARG A 4 0.81 21.00 25.53
N THR A 5 1.50 19.89 25.32
CA THR A 5 1.75 19.37 23.97
C THR A 5 0.48 18.67 23.48
N ALA A 6 0.04 19.01 22.28
CA ALA A 6 -1.17 18.41 21.66
C ALA A 6 -0.99 16.92 21.30
N ILE A 7 0.23 16.38 21.45
CA ILE A 7 0.63 15.03 21.05
C ILE A 7 -0.29 13.97 21.65
N ASP A 8 -0.58 14.04 22.95
CA ASP A 8 -1.40 13.02 23.62
C ASP A 8 -2.87 13.09 23.15
N THR A 9 -3.37 14.27 22.77
CA THR A 9 -4.73 14.45 22.22
C THR A 9 -4.82 13.93 20.79
N ILE A 10 -3.84 14.27 19.95
CA ILE A 10 -3.74 13.78 18.58
C ILE A 10 -3.65 12.24 18.58
N LYS A 11 -2.82 11.66 19.45
CA LYS A 11 -2.70 10.20 19.59
C LYS A 11 -4.01 9.55 20.05
N GLY A 12 -4.81 10.24 20.88
CA GLY A 12 -6.16 9.81 21.24
C GLY A 12 -7.09 9.69 20.02
N TYR A 13 -7.09 10.68 19.13
CA TYR A 13 -7.89 10.61 17.90
C TYR A 13 -7.43 9.50 16.96
N PHE A 14 -6.11 9.32 16.76
CA PHE A 14 -5.63 8.21 15.95
C PHE A 14 -6.00 6.85 16.56
N TYR A 15 -5.93 6.70 17.88
CA TYR A 15 -6.36 5.48 18.57
C TYR A 15 -7.85 5.17 18.32
N GLN A 16 -8.69 6.20 18.34
CA GLN A 16 -10.10 6.08 18.02
C GLN A 16 -10.32 5.64 16.57
N PHE A 17 -9.63 6.28 15.61
CA PHE A 17 -9.75 5.94 14.20
C PHE A 17 -9.27 4.51 13.93
N ASP A 18 -8.16 4.11 14.55
CA ASP A 18 -7.66 2.75 14.47
C ASP A 18 -8.67 1.76 15.05
N LEU A 19 -9.40 2.14 16.10
CA LEU A 19 -10.41 1.25 16.70
C LEU A 19 -11.60 1.10 15.78
N ALA A 20 -12.03 2.19 15.14
CA ALA A 20 -13.08 2.15 14.12
C ALA A 20 -12.70 1.23 12.95
N ILE A 21 -11.45 1.31 12.46
CA ILE A 21 -10.92 0.45 11.40
C ILE A 21 -10.95 -1.02 11.84
N VAL A 22 -10.44 -1.33 13.05
CA VAL A 22 -10.48 -2.69 13.59
C VAL A 22 -11.92 -3.20 13.63
N LYS A 23 -12.85 -2.42 14.18
CA LYS A 23 -14.26 -2.83 14.30
C LYS A 23 -14.91 -3.04 12.94
N LEU A 24 -14.67 -2.19 11.95
CA LEU A 24 -15.17 -2.37 10.58
C LEU A 24 -14.65 -3.66 9.94
N LEU A 25 -13.35 -3.95 10.09
CA LEU A 25 -12.74 -5.16 9.53
C LEU A 25 -13.24 -6.44 10.22
N GLU A 26 -13.53 -6.37 11.52
CA GLU A 26 -14.05 -7.48 12.34
C GLU A 26 -15.56 -7.75 12.16
N LEU A 27 -16.32 -6.84 11.53
CA LEU A 27 -17.73 -7.06 11.23
C LEU A 27 -17.93 -8.37 10.46
N LYS A 28 -18.95 -9.15 10.83
CA LYS A 28 -19.16 -10.49 10.26
C LYS A 28 -19.83 -10.41 8.90
N LYS A 29 -20.77 -9.49 8.74
CA LYS A 29 -21.53 -9.32 7.49
C LYS A 29 -21.16 -8.01 6.81
N ASP A 30 -21.11 -8.07 5.49
CA ASP A 30 -20.79 -6.94 4.62
C ASP A 30 -21.81 -5.78 4.70
N THR A 31 -23.03 -6.08 5.15
CA THR A 31 -24.12 -5.12 5.34
C THR A 31 -24.13 -4.46 6.71
N GLU A 32 -23.35 -4.95 7.66
CA GLU A 32 -23.22 -4.32 8.98
C GLU A 32 -22.51 -2.97 8.84
N THR A 33 -22.83 -2.05 9.74
CA THR A 33 -22.41 -0.64 9.62
C THR A 33 -21.80 -0.12 10.90
N ILE A 34 -20.96 0.88 10.78
CA ILE A 34 -20.46 1.68 11.90
C ILE A 34 -20.79 3.15 11.65
N VAL A 35 -21.12 3.87 12.71
CA VAL A 35 -21.20 5.34 12.75
C VAL A 35 -19.99 5.85 13.51
N ILE A 36 -19.24 6.78 12.92
CA ILE A 36 -18.10 7.44 13.56
C ILE A 36 -18.59 8.70 14.24
N GLU A 37 -18.20 8.96 15.49
CA GLU A 37 -18.62 10.15 16.24
C GLU A 37 -20.15 10.30 16.28
N GLY A 38 -20.84 9.26 16.75
CA GLY A 38 -22.30 9.20 16.85
C GLY A 38 -22.80 9.45 18.27
N ILE A 39 -23.40 8.45 18.90
CA ILE A 39 -23.76 8.44 20.33
C ILE A 39 -22.47 8.47 21.16
N GLU A 40 -21.54 7.58 20.85
CA GLU A 40 -20.18 7.59 21.35
C GLU A 40 -19.19 7.71 20.18
N ASP A 41 -17.91 7.55 20.46
CA ASP A 41 -16.84 7.67 19.47
C ASP A 41 -17.05 6.75 18.24
N ILE A 42 -17.61 5.54 18.47
CA ILE A 42 -17.84 4.50 17.46
C ILE A 42 -19.12 3.74 17.80
N ASP A 43 -20.14 3.78 16.93
CA ASP A 43 -21.37 3.01 17.12
C ASP A 43 -21.49 1.88 16.09
N ILE A 44 -21.54 0.65 16.56
CA ILE A 44 -21.68 -0.55 15.73
C ILE A 44 -23.15 -0.91 15.59
N ASN A 45 -23.57 -1.12 14.36
CA ASN A 45 -24.92 -1.48 13.98
C ASN A 45 -24.94 -2.82 13.26
N THR A 46 -25.39 -3.85 13.97
CA THR A 46 -25.60 -5.20 13.43
C THR A 46 -27.08 -5.48 13.14
N ALA A 47 -27.39 -6.64 12.58
CA ALA A 47 -28.78 -7.05 12.35
C ALA A 47 -29.57 -7.26 13.66
N THR A 48 -28.88 -7.54 14.76
CA THR A 48 -29.51 -7.96 16.04
C THR A 48 -29.38 -6.90 17.13
N GLU A 49 -28.25 -6.19 17.17
CA GLU A 49 -27.92 -5.26 18.24
C GLU A 49 -27.18 -4.02 17.74
N GLU A 50 -27.27 -2.96 18.54
CA GLU A 50 -26.53 -1.71 18.37
C GLU A 50 -25.64 -1.53 19.60
N THR A 51 -24.39 -1.12 19.38
CA THR A 51 -23.39 -1.00 20.44
C THR A 51 -22.62 0.31 20.29
N ALA A 52 -22.72 1.20 21.27
CA ALA A 52 -21.96 2.43 21.34
C ALA A 52 -20.65 2.22 22.10
N ILE A 53 -19.54 2.64 21.50
CA ILE A 53 -18.19 2.42 22.02
C ILE A 53 -17.50 3.76 22.26
N GLN A 54 -17.16 4.02 23.52
CA GLN A 54 -16.26 5.12 23.90
C GLN A 54 -14.84 4.58 24.06
N CYS A 55 -13.86 5.30 23.54
CA CYS A 55 -12.45 5.05 23.77
C CYS A 55 -11.79 6.11 24.70
N LYS A 56 -10.79 5.67 25.47
CA LYS A 56 -9.92 6.52 26.27
C LYS A 56 -8.49 6.03 26.20
N TYR A 57 -7.61 6.81 25.59
CA TYR A 57 -6.19 6.47 25.47
C TYR A 57 -5.30 7.38 26.31
N HIS A 58 -4.70 6.84 27.36
CA HIS A 58 -3.82 7.56 28.28
C HIS A 58 -2.55 6.77 28.62
N ALA A 59 -1.63 6.68 27.65
CA ALA A 59 -0.40 5.89 27.76
C ALA A 59 0.63 6.34 28.82
N LYS A 60 0.43 7.49 29.48
CA LYS A 60 1.34 8.06 30.50
C LYS A 60 0.63 8.34 31.82
N LYS A 61 -0.58 7.82 32.00
CA LYS A 61 -1.38 8.05 33.21
C LYS A 61 -1.75 6.71 33.83
N GLU A 62 -1.63 6.69 35.14
CA GLU A 62 -2.25 5.66 35.96
C GLU A 62 -3.78 5.84 35.94
N TYR A 63 -4.47 4.71 35.83
CA TYR A 63 -5.92 4.64 35.91
C TYR A 63 -6.42 5.04 37.30
N ASN A 64 -7.48 5.85 37.30
CA ASN A 64 -8.34 6.15 38.43
C ASN A 64 -9.78 6.24 37.91
N HIS A 65 -10.77 5.84 38.72
CA HIS A 65 -12.18 5.78 38.31
C HIS A 65 -12.71 7.09 37.69
N SER A 66 -12.25 8.23 38.21
CA SER A 66 -12.65 9.56 37.74
C SER A 66 -12.36 9.81 36.25
N VAL A 67 -11.37 9.12 35.67
CA VAL A 67 -10.97 9.31 34.26
C VAL A 67 -12.00 8.77 33.29
N ILE A 68 -12.76 7.74 33.68
CA ILE A 68 -13.82 7.13 32.87
C ILE A 68 -15.23 7.46 33.39
N ALA A 69 -15.33 8.08 34.57
CA ALA A 69 -16.60 8.42 35.21
C ALA A 69 -17.48 9.34 34.35
N LYS A 70 -16.90 10.33 33.67
CA LYS A 70 -17.67 11.25 32.82
C LYS A 70 -18.31 10.51 31.62
N PRO A 71 -17.57 9.72 30.82
CA PRO A 71 -18.18 8.88 29.80
C PRO A 71 -19.30 7.97 30.30
N ILE A 72 -19.10 7.28 31.43
CA ILE A 72 -20.12 6.39 32.01
C ILE A 72 -21.40 7.17 32.35
N ARG A 73 -21.28 8.41 32.85
CA ARG A 73 -22.45 9.27 33.09
C ARG A 73 -23.18 9.66 31.81
N LEU A 74 -22.46 9.91 30.71
CA LEU A 74 -23.08 10.22 29.42
C LEU A 74 -23.81 9.00 28.83
N MET A 75 -23.23 7.80 28.96
CA MET A 75 -23.90 6.54 28.61
C MET A 75 -25.18 6.34 29.43
N LEU A 76 -25.13 6.66 30.73
CA LEU A 76 -26.30 6.59 31.62
C LEU A 76 -27.37 7.64 31.25
N ASP A 77 -26.97 8.84 30.83
CA ASP A 77 -27.90 9.86 30.31
C ASP A 77 -28.62 9.35 29.06
N HIS A 78 -27.89 8.72 28.12
CA HIS A 78 -28.51 8.07 26.97
C HIS A 78 -29.46 6.95 27.39
N TYR A 79 -29.07 6.12 28.37
CA TYR A 79 -29.91 5.05 28.89
C TYR A 79 -31.21 5.59 29.51
N LYS A 80 -31.16 6.76 30.16
CA LYS A 80 -32.36 7.43 30.67
C LYS A 80 -33.35 7.74 29.55
N GLU A 81 -32.87 8.23 28.41
CA GLU A 81 -33.73 8.48 27.24
C GLU A 81 -34.31 7.18 26.64
N VAL A 82 -33.61 6.05 26.79
CA VAL A 82 -34.10 4.72 26.38
C VAL A 82 -35.29 4.28 27.23
N ILE A 83 -35.17 4.35 28.57
CA ILE A 83 -36.26 3.93 29.47
C ILE A 83 -37.47 4.87 29.38
N GLU A 84 -37.26 6.13 28.98
CA GLU A 84 -38.34 7.08 28.68
C GLU A 84 -38.99 6.86 27.29
N GLY A 85 -38.47 5.91 26.49
CA GLY A 85 -38.99 5.56 25.17
C GLY A 85 -38.60 6.52 24.04
N ALA A 86 -37.70 7.47 24.30
CA ALA A 86 -37.22 8.44 23.30
C ALA A 86 -36.12 7.86 22.39
N LYS A 87 -35.38 6.84 22.87
CA LYS A 87 -34.29 6.18 22.16
C LYS A 87 -34.45 4.66 22.18
N LYS A 88 -33.78 3.99 21.25
CA LYS A 88 -33.72 2.53 21.20
C LYS A 88 -32.69 2.02 22.23
N GLN A 89 -32.97 0.87 22.83
CA GLN A 89 -32.01 0.18 23.68
C GLN A 89 -30.77 -0.26 22.87
N ILE A 90 -29.59 0.01 23.44
CA ILE A 90 -28.28 -0.31 22.88
C ILE A 90 -27.36 -0.85 23.97
N ASN A 91 -26.28 -1.53 23.57
CA ASN A 91 -25.19 -1.91 24.47
C ASN A 91 -24.17 -0.78 24.55
N TYR A 92 -23.49 -0.65 25.68
CA TYR A 92 -22.46 0.36 25.91
C TYR A 92 -21.12 -0.30 26.18
N LYS A 93 -20.05 0.18 25.53
CA LYS A 93 -18.69 -0.30 25.78
C LYS A 93 -17.74 0.85 26.02
N LEU A 94 -16.90 0.71 27.04
CA LEU A 94 -15.80 1.63 27.30
C LEU A 94 -14.47 0.90 27.13
N TYR A 95 -13.68 1.31 26.14
CA TYR A 95 -12.32 0.83 25.92
C TYR A 95 -11.31 1.85 26.44
N GLY A 96 -10.54 1.47 27.44
CA GLY A 96 -9.50 2.30 28.04
C GLY A 96 -8.13 1.66 27.94
N TYR A 97 -7.11 2.44 27.58
CA TYR A 97 -5.70 2.06 27.76
C TYR A 97 -5.03 3.04 28.72
N PHE A 98 -4.35 2.48 29.73
CA PHE A 98 -3.63 3.21 30.77
C PHE A 98 -2.26 2.58 30.98
N GLU A 99 -1.32 3.36 31.49
CA GLU A 99 0.03 2.87 31.77
C GLU A 99 0.05 1.86 32.92
N SER A 100 -0.77 2.11 33.95
CA SER A 100 -0.83 1.33 35.18
C SER A 100 -2.14 1.60 35.94
N GLY A 101 -2.35 0.94 37.09
CA GLY A 101 -3.47 1.21 38.00
C GLY A 101 -4.77 0.46 37.69
N GLN A 102 -4.79 -0.38 36.65
CA GLN A 102 -5.98 -1.14 36.24
C GLN A 102 -6.51 -2.07 37.35
N ALA A 103 -5.63 -2.55 38.23
CA ALA A 103 -6.00 -3.36 39.40
C ALA A 103 -6.98 -2.66 40.37
N LYS A 104 -7.18 -1.34 40.26
CA LYS A 104 -8.16 -0.59 41.06
C LYS A 104 -9.61 -0.85 40.65
N LEU A 105 -9.84 -1.32 39.41
CA LEU A 105 -11.18 -1.70 38.95
C LEU A 105 -11.35 -3.21 39.04
N THR A 106 -12.22 -3.64 39.95
CA THR A 106 -12.67 -5.02 40.01
C THR A 106 -13.99 -5.14 39.24
N LEU A 107 -14.06 -6.11 38.33
CA LEU A 107 -15.27 -6.43 37.57
C LEU A 107 -15.81 -7.81 38.01
N PRO A 108 -17.14 -8.04 37.96
CA PRO A 108 -18.20 -7.08 37.61
C PRO A 108 -18.39 -6.01 38.70
N ILE A 109 -18.90 -4.84 38.31
CA ILE A 109 -19.31 -3.78 39.25
C ILE A 109 -20.78 -3.96 39.65
N ASP A 110 -21.15 -3.45 40.82
CA ASP A 110 -22.54 -3.34 41.28
C ASP A 110 -23.02 -1.88 41.30
N SER A 111 -24.32 -1.68 41.54
CA SER A 111 -24.93 -0.35 41.65
C SER A 111 -24.31 0.51 42.77
N THR A 112 -23.82 -0.11 43.86
CA THR A 112 -23.13 0.61 44.94
C THR A 112 -21.80 1.19 44.46
N PHE A 113 -21.01 0.41 43.74
CA PHE A 113 -19.76 0.81 43.14
C PHE A 113 -19.97 1.90 42.08
N LEU A 114 -20.94 1.69 41.18
CA LEU A 114 -21.32 2.64 40.14
C LEU A 114 -21.65 4.01 40.75
N LYS A 115 -22.54 4.04 41.76
CA LYS A 115 -22.92 5.28 42.46
C LYS A 115 -21.70 5.99 43.03
N LYS A 116 -20.91 5.28 43.85
CA LYS A 116 -19.79 5.84 44.60
C LYS A 116 -18.67 6.37 43.70
N HIS A 117 -18.31 5.63 42.65
CA HIS A 117 -17.09 5.89 41.89
C HIS A 117 -17.32 6.61 40.57
N PHE A 118 -18.51 6.47 39.96
CA PHE A 118 -18.81 7.05 38.65
C PHE A 118 -19.93 8.09 38.68
N LEU A 119 -20.94 7.96 39.54
CA LEU A 119 -22.09 8.87 39.57
C LEU A 119 -21.97 10.00 40.60
N THR A 120 -21.06 9.91 41.56
CA THR A 120 -20.75 11.00 42.49
C THR A 120 -19.58 11.82 41.97
N TYR A 121 -19.74 13.14 41.88
CA TYR A 121 -18.68 14.05 41.47
C TYR A 121 -18.81 15.43 42.13
N THR A 122 -17.68 16.12 42.27
CA THR A 122 -17.65 17.47 42.85
C THR A 122 -17.38 18.50 41.76
N GLU A 123 -18.25 19.49 41.64
CA GLU A 123 -18.06 20.64 40.76
C GLU A 123 -18.18 21.93 41.56
N LYS A 124 -17.19 22.83 41.45
CA LYS A 124 -17.13 24.09 42.22
C LYS A 124 -17.33 23.90 43.74
N LYS A 125 -16.75 22.84 44.31
CA LYS A 125 -16.86 22.43 45.74
C LYS A 125 -18.26 21.98 46.18
N VAL A 126 -19.19 21.74 45.26
CA VAL A 126 -20.50 21.16 45.54
C VAL A 126 -20.51 19.71 45.05
N GLU A 127 -21.00 18.80 45.87
CA GLU A 127 -21.14 17.38 45.54
C GLU A 127 -22.46 17.14 44.79
N TYR A 128 -22.38 16.43 43.67
CA TYR A 128 -23.49 16.08 42.81
C TYR A 128 -23.61 14.56 42.71
N TYR A 129 -24.86 14.11 42.67
CA TYR A 129 -25.23 12.70 42.56
C TYR A 129 -26.03 12.50 41.28
N HIS A 130 -25.38 11.97 40.25
CA HIS A 130 -25.95 11.88 38.91
C HIS A 130 -27.22 11.01 38.85
N HIS A 131 -27.26 9.92 39.63
CA HIS A 131 -28.46 9.07 39.73
C HIS A 131 -29.68 9.79 40.33
N ILE A 132 -29.46 10.70 41.30
CA ILE A 132 -30.54 11.51 41.91
C ILE A 132 -31.06 12.54 40.91
N LYS A 133 -30.16 13.18 40.16
CA LYS A 133 -30.53 14.15 39.12
C LYS A 133 -31.51 13.56 38.10
N HIS A 134 -31.36 12.29 37.76
CA HIS A 134 -32.19 11.58 36.78
C HIS A 134 -33.28 10.70 37.41
N ASN A 135 -33.47 10.75 38.74
CA ASN A 135 -34.42 9.91 39.49
C ASN A 135 -34.34 8.42 39.13
N LEU A 136 -33.13 7.88 39.02
CA LEU A 136 -32.89 6.48 38.68
C LEU A 136 -32.94 5.58 39.93
N THR A 137 -33.70 4.50 39.83
CA THR A 137 -33.81 3.44 40.84
C THR A 137 -32.66 2.44 40.73
N ASP A 138 -32.45 1.66 41.80
CA ASP A 138 -31.35 0.67 41.84
C ASP A 138 -31.54 -0.43 40.81
N ASN A 139 -32.79 -0.86 40.57
CA ASN A 139 -33.11 -1.81 39.50
C ASN A 139 -32.74 -1.26 38.11
N GLU A 140 -33.05 0.01 37.82
CA GLU A 140 -32.68 0.63 36.54
C GLU A 140 -31.16 0.79 36.39
N LEU A 141 -30.43 0.98 37.49
CA LEU A 141 -28.97 1.02 37.48
C LEU A 141 -28.36 -0.37 37.24
N ASP A 142 -28.93 -1.42 37.83
CA ASP A 142 -28.51 -2.79 37.58
C ASP A 142 -28.80 -3.22 36.14
N ASP A 143 -29.95 -2.81 35.57
CA ASP A 143 -30.28 -2.99 34.16
C ASP A 143 -29.26 -2.27 33.26
N PHE A 144 -28.89 -1.02 33.57
CA PHE A 144 -27.84 -0.31 32.85
C PHE A 144 -26.48 -1.03 32.93
N ILE A 145 -26.11 -1.53 34.12
CA ILE A 145 -24.86 -2.30 34.31
C ILE A 145 -24.86 -3.55 33.44
N SER A 146 -26.01 -4.22 33.27
CA SER A 146 -26.13 -5.39 32.41
C SER A 146 -25.83 -5.10 30.92
N LEU A 147 -26.01 -3.85 30.49
CA LEU A 147 -25.73 -3.38 29.13
C LEU A 147 -24.33 -2.76 28.98
N LEU A 148 -23.60 -2.58 30.08
CA LEU A 148 -22.31 -1.88 30.13
C LEU A 148 -21.12 -2.84 30.22
N GLU A 149 -20.24 -2.80 29.22
CA GLU A 149 -18.94 -3.48 29.24
C GLU A 149 -17.80 -2.46 29.45
N ILE A 150 -17.01 -2.63 30.51
CA ILE A 150 -15.84 -1.79 30.78
C ILE A 150 -14.57 -2.61 30.56
N ASN A 151 -13.74 -2.19 29.61
CA ASN A 151 -12.43 -2.78 29.37
C ASN A 151 -11.33 -1.71 29.47
N ILE A 152 -10.69 -1.59 30.65
CA ILE A 152 -9.55 -0.69 30.89
C ILE A 152 -8.18 -1.32 30.57
N ASN A 153 -8.18 -2.56 30.09
CA ASN A 153 -7.00 -3.29 29.60
C ASN A 153 -7.07 -3.40 28.07
N ALA A 154 -7.57 -2.35 27.40
CA ALA A 154 -7.65 -2.32 25.95
C ALA A 154 -6.25 -2.41 25.32
N MET A 155 -6.20 -2.71 24.03
CA MET A 155 -4.94 -2.87 23.31
C MET A 155 -4.16 -1.55 23.27
N GLU A 156 -2.82 -1.63 23.37
CA GLU A 156 -1.93 -0.48 23.17
C GLU A 156 -1.90 -0.06 21.69
N TYR A 157 -1.63 1.23 21.43
CA TYR A 157 -1.69 1.85 20.10
C TYR A 157 -0.88 1.10 19.03
N GLN A 158 0.41 0.80 19.25
CA GLN A 158 1.23 0.08 18.27
C GLN A 158 0.74 -1.36 18.06
N SER A 159 0.24 -1.99 19.11
CA SER A 159 -0.35 -3.33 19.01
C SER A 159 -1.63 -3.33 18.16
N GLN A 160 -2.40 -2.25 18.24
CA GLN A 160 -3.60 -2.05 17.43
C GLN A 160 -3.28 -1.82 15.96
N VAL A 161 -2.26 -1.00 15.64
CA VAL A 161 -1.76 -0.83 14.28
C VAL A 161 -1.32 -2.17 13.68
N LYS A 162 -0.60 -3.00 14.45
CA LYS A 162 -0.24 -4.37 14.01
C LYS A 162 -1.46 -5.24 13.75
N LYS A 163 -2.49 -5.16 14.61
CA LYS A 163 -3.74 -5.89 14.43
C LYS A 163 -4.44 -5.49 13.13
N ILE A 164 -4.50 -4.18 12.83
CA ILE A 164 -5.06 -3.67 11.57
C ILE A 164 -4.30 -4.25 10.39
N SER A 165 -2.95 -4.22 10.41
CA SER A 165 -2.13 -4.79 9.34
C SER A 165 -2.47 -6.27 9.10
N THR A 166 -2.55 -7.10 10.16
CA THR A 166 -2.95 -8.51 10.05
C THR A 166 -4.34 -8.69 9.44
N LEU A 167 -5.31 -7.88 9.86
CA LEU A 167 -6.69 -7.93 9.32
C LEU A 167 -6.73 -7.55 7.84
N LEU A 168 -5.99 -6.52 7.43
CA LEU A 168 -5.92 -6.07 6.04
C LEU A 168 -5.20 -7.09 5.14
N ILE A 169 -4.12 -7.70 5.61
CA ILE A 169 -3.43 -8.79 4.91
C ILE A 169 -4.40 -9.94 4.66
N SER A 170 -5.16 -10.35 5.68
CA SER A 170 -6.15 -11.42 5.58
C SER A 170 -7.28 -11.06 4.61
N GLN A 171 -7.80 -9.83 4.71
CA GLN A 171 -8.94 -9.37 3.92
C GLN A 171 -8.62 -9.22 2.42
N PHE A 172 -7.43 -8.76 2.07
CA PHE A 172 -7.04 -8.45 0.69
C PHE A 172 -6.02 -9.42 0.07
N GLY A 173 -5.50 -10.38 0.84
CA GLY A 173 -4.45 -11.30 0.37
C GLY A 173 -3.18 -10.58 -0.07
N CYS A 174 -2.87 -9.44 0.56
CA CYS A 174 -1.79 -8.54 0.16
C CYS A 174 -0.52 -8.72 1.01
N LYS A 175 0.59 -8.11 0.61
CA LYS A 175 1.82 -8.10 1.41
C LYS A 175 1.70 -7.10 2.58
N ALA A 176 2.47 -7.31 3.64
CA ALA A 176 2.50 -6.40 4.80
C ALA A 176 2.76 -4.93 4.42
N PHE A 177 3.59 -4.73 3.40
CA PHE A 177 3.86 -3.41 2.85
C PHE A 177 2.61 -2.73 2.26
N GLU A 178 1.80 -3.46 1.49
CA GLU A 178 0.56 -2.95 0.91
C GLU A 178 -0.48 -2.69 2.01
N ALA A 179 -0.57 -3.58 3.00
CA ALA A 179 -1.43 -3.39 4.16
C ALA A 179 -1.09 -2.09 4.92
N GLU A 180 0.19 -1.85 5.21
CA GLU A 180 0.64 -0.69 5.99
C GLU A 180 0.58 0.63 5.20
N HIS A 181 1.08 0.65 3.96
CA HIS A 181 1.27 1.91 3.25
C HIS A 181 0.12 2.27 2.30
N PHE A 182 -0.71 1.31 1.92
CA PHE A 182 -1.84 1.55 1.03
C PHE A 182 -3.16 1.42 1.78
N PHE A 183 -3.51 0.22 2.20
CA PHE A 183 -4.84 -0.03 2.76
C PHE A 183 -5.06 0.70 4.08
N TYR A 184 -4.08 0.72 4.98
CA TYR A 184 -4.19 1.43 6.25
C TYR A 184 -4.28 2.95 6.07
N ASN A 185 -3.47 3.54 5.19
CA ASN A 185 -3.55 4.98 4.91
C ASN A 185 -4.90 5.38 4.27
N ASN A 186 -5.41 4.56 3.35
CA ASN A 186 -6.74 4.77 2.78
C ASN A 186 -7.84 4.61 3.84
N ALA A 187 -7.72 3.61 4.71
CA ALA A 187 -8.64 3.40 5.82
C ALA A 187 -8.67 4.60 6.75
N LEU A 188 -7.51 5.11 7.18
CA LEU A 188 -7.41 6.32 7.99
C LEU A 188 -8.04 7.53 7.31
N LYS A 189 -7.79 7.71 6.00
CA LYS A 189 -8.40 8.79 5.22
C LYS A 189 -9.93 8.70 5.25
N VAL A 190 -10.49 7.52 4.96
CA VAL A 190 -11.95 7.30 4.96
C VAL A 190 -12.55 7.59 6.33
N ILE A 191 -11.95 7.08 7.42
CA ILE A 191 -12.47 7.32 8.77
C ILE A 191 -12.35 8.79 9.16
N LYS A 192 -11.24 9.45 8.83
CA LYS A 192 -11.06 10.88 9.07
C LYS A 192 -12.11 11.71 8.34
N GLU A 193 -12.36 11.43 7.06
CA GLU A 193 -13.38 12.13 6.26
C GLU A 193 -14.76 11.96 6.91
N LEU A 194 -15.12 10.74 7.32
CA LEU A 194 -16.37 10.51 8.04
C LEU A 194 -16.44 11.26 9.38
N SER A 195 -15.34 11.32 10.15
CA SER A 195 -15.34 11.98 11.47
C SER A 195 -15.56 13.50 11.43
N ILE A 196 -15.28 14.14 10.29
CA ILE A 196 -15.39 15.60 10.13
C ILE A 196 -16.68 16.03 9.41
N GLU A 197 -17.52 15.10 8.97
CA GLU A 197 -18.81 15.43 8.36
C GLU A 197 -19.74 16.08 9.39
N ASP A 198 -20.45 17.14 9.01
CA ASP A 198 -21.37 17.85 9.92
C ASP A 198 -22.60 17.00 10.30
N ASP A 199 -23.12 16.20 9.35
CA ASP A 199 -24.30 15.37 9.54
C ASP A 199 -23.91 13.96 10.00
N VAL A 200 -24.32 13.58 11.22
CA VAL A 200 -24.09 12.25 11.81
C VAL A 200 -24.55 11.11 10.88
N LYS A 201 -25.61 11.31 10.09
CA LYS A 201 -26.10 10.29 9.14
C LYS A 201 -25.08 10.00 8.03
N LYS A 202 -24.26 10.99 7.66
CA LYS A 202 -23.19 10.84 6.67
C LYS A 202 -21.92 10.23 7.24
N ARG A 203 -21.79 10.16 8.58
CA ARG A 203 -20.69 9.47 9.28
C ARG A 203 -20.87 7.95 9.33
N LYS A 204 -21.95 7.43 8.75
CA LYS A 204 -22.28 6.01 8.70
C LYS A 204 -21.64 5.35 7.48
N ILE A 205 -21.00 4.21 7.68
CA ILE A 205 -20.42 3.41 6.59
C ILE A 205 -20.66 1.92 6.82
N SER A 206 -20.96 1.18 5.75
CA SER A 206 -21.02 -0.30 5.79
C SER A 206 -19.65 -0.93 5.59
N LYS A 207 -19.47 -2.17 6.07
CA LYS A 207 -18.24 -2.93 5.79
C LYS A 207 -17.97 -3.00 4.30
N SER A 208 -18.96 -3.35 3.49
CA SER A 208 -18.80 -3.46 2.03
C SER A 208 -18.38 -2.15 1.37
N GLU A 209 -18.96 -1.02 1.79
CA GLU A 209 -18.62 0.30 1.25
C GLU A 209 -17.23 0.73 1.69
N PHE A 210 -16.88 0.48 2.96
CA PHE A 210 -15.55 0.75 3.49
C PHE A 210 -14.48 -0.01 2.71
N LEU A 211 -14.65 -1.33 2.51
CA LEU A 211 -13.71 -2.15 1.75
C LEU A 211 -13.56 -1.64 0.31
N LYS A 212 -14.66 -1.25 -0.36
CA LYS A 212 -14.62 -0.64 -1.70
C LYS A 212 -13.87 0.70 -1.73
N LYS A 213 -14.05 1.54 -0.70
CA LYS A 213 -13.40 2.86 -0.60
C LYS A 213 -11.91 2.76 -0.29
N ILE A 214 -11.46 1.74 0.45
CA ILE A 214 -10.03 1.56 0.72
C ILE A 214 -9.31 0.80 -0.40
N ASP A 215 -10.06 0.04 -1.20
CA ASP A 215 -9.63 -0.62 -2.44
C ASP A 215 -9.74 0.31 -3.67
N LEU A 216 -9.39 1.59 -3.52
CA LEU A 216 -9.32 2.51 -4.65
C LEU A 216 -8.17 2.11 -5.57
N LYS A 217 -8.51 1.35 -6.63
CA LYS A 217 -7.69 0.90 -7.77
C LYS A 217 -6.18 1.12 -7.62
N ARG A 218 -5.43 0.00 -7.57
CA ARG A 218 -3.96 -0.14 -7.77
C ARG A 218 -3.31 0.81 -8.79
N ILE A 219 -4.08 1.36 -9.73
CA ILE A 219 -3.65 2.28 -10.80
C ILE A 219 -3.16 3.63 -10.25
N LEU A 220 -3.93 4.30 -9.37
CA LEU A 220 -3.52 5.61 -8.82
C LEU A 220 -2.36 5.47 -7.84
N PHE A 221 -2.30 4.35 -7.12
CA PHE A 221 -1.17 4.04 -6.26
C PHE A 221 0.08 3.73 -7.07
N ASN A 222 0.02 2.98 -8.18
CA ASN A 222 1.18 2.80 -9.04
C ASN A 222 1.76 4.15 -9.52
N GLU A 223 0.91 5.10 -9.92
CA GLU A 223 1.38 6.44 -10.33
C GLU A 223 1.94 7.27 -9.16
N TRP A 224 1.29 7.31 -8.00
CA TRP A 224 1.77 8.09 -6.84
C TRP A 224 2.95 7.42 -6.08
N PHE A 225 3.05 6.10 -6.12
CA PHE A 225 4.09 5.29 -5.48
C PHE A 225 5.43 5.40 -6.20
N ILE A 226 5.39 5.38 -7.54
CA ILE A 226 6.51 5.78 -8.41
C ILE A 226 6.97 7.19 -8.01
N THR A 227 6.02 8.12 -7.85
CA THR A 227 6.30 9.54 -7.62
C THR A 227 6.86 9.89 -6.24
N TYR A 228 6.39 9.28 -5.12
CA TYR A 228 6.67 9.82 -3.78
C TYR A 228 7.75 9.09 -2.94
N LYS A 229 8.02 7.79 -3.16
CA LYS A 229 9.06 7.06 -2.38
C LYS A 229 9.75 5.89 -3.09
N GLY A 230 9.33 5.51 -4.31
CA GLY A 230 9.52 4.13 -4.81
C GLY A 230 10.42 3.90 -6.02
N GLU A 231 10.65 4.86 -6.92
CA GLU A 231 11.43 4.60 -8.16
C GLU A 231 12.84 4.09 -7.88
N ALA A 232 13.62 4.82 -7.07
CA ALA A 232 15.02 4.46 -6.83
C ALA A 232 15.16 3.08 -6.15
N LYS A 233 14.26 2.76 -5.21
CA LYS A 233 14.28 1.47 -4.51
C LYS A 233 13.78 0.34 -5.42
N LEU A 234 12.71 0.54 -6.18
CA LEU A 234 12.21 -0.42 -7.17
C LEU A 234 13.26 -0.69 -8.25
N PHE A 235 13.87 0.35 -8.82
CA PHE A 235 14.94 0.20 -9.79
C PHE A 235 16.15 -0.50 -9.18
N THR A 236 16.47 -0.24 -7.91
CA THR A 236 17.52 -0.97 -7.19
C THR A 236 17.18 -2.43 -7.01
N GLU A 237 15.94 -2.78 -6.66
CA GLU A 237 15.47 -4.15 -6.51
C GLU A 237 15.46 -4.89 -7.87
N LEU A 238 14.94 -4.26 -8.93
CA LEU A 238 14.96 -4.80 -10.30
C LEU A 238 16.40 -5.00 -10.80
N ARG A 239 17.27 -4.01 -10.57
CA ARG A 239 18.70 -4.12 -10.85
C ARG A 239 19.32 -5.29 -10.09
N THR A 240 19.03 -5.41 -8.79
CA THR A 240 19.53 -6.48 -7.92
C THR A 240 19.03 -7.86 -8.33
N GLN A 241 17.83 -7.95 -8.87
CA GLN A 241 17.22 -9.22 -9.25
C GLN A 241 17.70 -9.70 -10.63
N TYR A 242 17.89 -8.78 -11.58
CA TYR A 242 18.07 -9.14 -12.99
C TYR A 242 19.41 -8.69 -13.58
N PHE A 243 20.06 -7.67 -13.01
CA PHE A 243 21.18 -6.96 -13.65
C PHE A 243 22.47 -6.84 -12.80
N THR A 244 22.59 -7.53 -11.65
CA THR A 244 23.76 -7.46 -10.72
C THR A 244 24.71 -8.66 -10.76
N ALA A 245 24.67 -9.51 -11.78
CA ALA A 245 25.54 -10.69 -11.84
C ALA A 245 27.03 -10.31 -12.03
N LEU A 246 27.92 -10.73 -11.11
CA LEU A 246 29.37 -10.51 -11.19
C LEU A 246 30.03 -11.23 -12.38
N ASN A 247 29.59 -12.47 -12.64
CA ASN A 247 30.07 -13.28 -13.76
C ASN A 247 28.94 -13.48 -14.78
N ILE A 248 28.80 -12.50 -15.67
CA ILE A 248 27.78 -12.51 -16.71
C ILE A 248 28.03 -13.71 -17.65
N SER A 249 27.08 -14.65 -17.65
CA SER A 249 27.07 -15.82 -18.53
C SER A 249 26.80 -15.44 -19.98
N PRO A 250 27.32 -16.22 -20.96
CA PRO A 250 27.19 -15.94 -22.39
C PRO A 250 25.81 -16.31 -22.95
N PHE A 251 24.76 -15.75 -22.36
CA PHE A 251 23.38 -15.90 -22.82
C PHE A 251 23.06 -14.88 -23.92
N GLU A 252 22.18 -15.27 -24.83
CA GLU A 252 21.69 -14.39 -25.89
C GLU A 252 20.55 -13.54 -25.30
N ARG A 253 20.85 -12.27 -25.01
CA ARG A 253 19.94 -11.36 -24.30
C ARG A 253 19.28 -10.39 -25.27
N PHE A 254 17.96 -10.30 -25.21
CA PHE A 254 17.14 -9.41 -26.02
C PHE A 254 16.60 -8.28 -25.14
N PHE A 255 16.95 -7.04 -25.49
CA PHE A 255 16.41 -5.83 -24.89
C PHE A 255 15.37 -5.26 -25.85
N ILE A 256 14.09 -5.39 -25.50
CA ILE A 256 12.97 -4.91 -26.30
C ILE A 256 12.46 -3.65 -25.62
N ILE A 257 12.67 -2.48 -26.23
CA ILE A 257 12.47 -1.18 -25.59
C ILE A 257 11.37 -0.41 -26.30
N GLU A 258 10.29 -0.08 -25.60
CA GLU A 258 9.29 0.88 -26.09
C GLU A 258 9.82 2.31 -26.04
N ILE A 259 9.72 3.00 -27.18
CA ILE A 259 10.03 4.42 -27.27
C ILE A 259 8.76 5.24 -26.99
N PRO A 260 8.75 6.09 -25.94
CA PRO A 260 7.62 6.98 -25.67
C PRO A 260 7.36 7.93 -26.83
N THR A 261 6.09 8.17 -27.15
CA THR A 261 5.69 9.12 -28.22
C THR A 261 5.88 10.59 -27.82
N THR A 262 5.97 10.86 -26.52
CA THR A 262 6.18 12.19 -25.94
C THR A 262 7.48 12.22 -25.14
N ASN A 263 8.18 13.36 -25.15
CA ASN A 263 9.44 13.56 -24.40
C ASN A 263 10.59 12.62 -24.80
N TYR A 264 10.62 12.15 -26.06
CA TYR A 264 11.73 11.39 -26.60
C TYR A 264 12.97 12.27 -26.80
N VAL A 265 14.12 11.79 -26.32
CA VAL A 265 15.42 12.44 -26.54
C VAL A 265 16.43 11.40 -27.06
N ARG A 266 16.96 11.62 -28.27
CA ARG A 266 17.89 10.68 -28.94
C ARG A 266 19.16 10.41 -28.14
N THR A 267 19.72 11.43 -27.49
CA THR A 267 20.95 11.30 -26.69
C THR A 267 20.76 10.34 -25.51
N GLU A 268 19.59 10.37 -24.86
CA GLU A 268 19.25 9.43 -23.79
C GLU A 268 19.17 7.99 -24.29
N LEU A 269 18.57 7.77 -25.47
CA LEU A 269 18.50 6.45 -26.08
C LEU A 269 19.88 5.91 -26.44
N LYS A 270 20.78 6.74 -26.98
CA LYS A 270 22.18 6.36 -27.24
C LYS A 270 22.89 5.97 -25.96
N ASP A 271 22.74 6.77 -24.90
CA ASP A 271 23.28 6.48 -23.58
C ASP A 271 22.81 5.11 -23.04
N ILE A 272 21.55 4.76 -23.27
CA ILE A 272 20.97 3.47 -22.89
C ILE A 272 21.61 2.34 -23.71
N ILE A 273 21.73 2.49 -25.03
CA ILE A 273 22.38 1.51 -25.91
C ILE A 273 23.84 1.27 -25.49
N PHE A 274 24.58 2.33 -25.21
CA PHE A 274 25.95 2.25 -24.71
C PHE A 274 26.03 1.55 -23.37
N THR A 275 25.11 1.85 -22.45
CA THR A 275 25.06 1.22 -21.12
C THR A 275 24.77 -0.27 -21.22
N ILE A 276 23.76 -0.65 -22.02
CA ILE A 276 23.39 -2.04 -22.26
C ILE A 276 24.56 -2.80 -22.87
N SER A 277 25.15 -2.29 -23.96
CA SER A 277 26.28 -2.94 -24.63
C SER A 277 27.51 -3.07 -23.71
N LYS A 278 27.87 -2.02 -22.97
CA LYS A 278 29.01 -2.05 -22.05
C LYS A 278 28.84 -3.10 -20.95
N LYS A 279 27.63 -3.25 -20.41
CA LYS A 279 27.35 -4.20 -19.33
C LYS A 279 27.15 -5.63 -19.86
N TRP A 280 26.53 -5.79 -21.02
CA TRP A 280 26.05 -7.09 -21.50
C TRP A 280 26.80 -7.63 -22.72
N SER A 281 27.99 -7.10 -23.00
CA SER A 281 28.92 -7.63 -23.99
C SER A 281 30.26 -7.99 -23.37
N LYS A 282 30.84 -9.12 -23.81
CA LYS A 282 32.23 -9.49 -23.51
C LYS A 282 32.92 -9.92 -24.80
N LEU A 283 33.80 -9.05 -25.30
CA LEU A 283 34.50 -9.20 -26.58
C LEU A 283 36.03 -9.34 -26.41
N SER A 284 36.50 -9.59 -25.18
CA SER A 284 37.92 -9.76 -24.91
C SER A 284 38.48 -10.99 -25.63
N LYS A 285 39.72 -10.91 -26.12
CA LYS A 285 40.44 -12.07 -26.70
C LYS A 285 40.53 -13.27 -25.74
N ARG A 286 40.40 -13.04 -24.43
CA ARG A 286 40.47 -14.06 -23.39
C ARG A 286 39.13 -14.74 -23.11
N GLU A 287 38.02 -14.19 -23.60
CA GLU A 287 36.69 -14.76 -23.40
C GLU A 287 36.45 -15.89 -24.41
N GLN A 288 36.27 -17.12 -23.92
CA GLN A 288 36.10 -18.30 -24.78
C GLN A 288 34.75 -18.30 -25.50
N LYS A 289 33.73 -17.68 -24.88
CA LYS A 289 32.37 -17.60 -25.42
C LYS A 289 31.94 -16.14 -25.49
N PRO A 290 32.48 -15.35 -26.42
CA PRO A 290 32.14 -13.94 -26.51
C PRO A 290 30.68 -13.77 -26.93
N PHE A 291 30.06 -12.71 -26.42
CA PHE A 291 28.64 -12.43 -26.61
C PHE A 291 28.37 -10.92 -26.59
N CYS A 292 27.24 -10.54 -27.17
CA CYS A 292 26.68 -9.19 -27.13
C CYS A 292 25.14 -9.25 -27.16
N PRO A 293 24.43 -8.19 -26.77
CA PRO A 293 22.98 -8.17 -26.70
C PRO A 293 22.33 -7.86 -28.05
N TYR A 294 21.08 -8.29 -28.20
CA TYR A 294 20.15 -7.83 -29.24
C TYR A 294 19.30 -6.71 -28.68
N ILE A 295 19.05 -5.68 -29.48
CA ILE A 295 18.21 -4.54 -29.13
C ILE A 295 17.13 -4.39 -30.19
N TYR A 296 15.88 -4.26 -29.77
CA TYR A 296 14.76 -3.85 -30.61
C TYR A 296 14.14 -2.59 -30.03
N LEU A 297 13.86 -1.61 -30.88
CA LEU A 297 13.27 -0.33 -30.51
C LEU A 297 11.84 -0.29 -31.06
N HIS A 298 10.86 -0.43 -30.16
CA HIS A 298 9.45 -0.43 -30.50
C HIS A 298 8.92 1.00 -30.64
N ASN A 299 8.05 1.24 -31.62
CA ASN A 299 7.44 2.54 -31.92
C ASN A 299 8.41 3.68 -32.30
N ILE A 300 9.67 3.36 -32.66
CA ILE A 300 10.58 4.37 -33.23
C ILE A 300 10.24 4.63 -34.71
N PRO A 301 10.12 5.90 -35.15
CA PRO A 301 9.95 6.22 -36.56
C PRO A 301 11.15 5.74 -37.40
N HIS A 302 10.89 5.23 -38.61
CA HIS A 302 11.96 4.71 -39.50
C HIS A 302 13.06 5.74 -39.77
N LYS A 303 12.68 7.00 -40.05
CA LYS A 303 13.63 8.09 -40.26
C LYS A 303 14.51 8.32 -39.03
N GLU A 304 13.94 8.24 -37.84
CA GLU A 304 14.66 8.44 -36.58
C GLU A 304 15.64 7.30 -36.29
N LEU A 305 15.21 6.05 -36.53
CA LEU A 305 16.08 4.87 -36.41
C LEU A 305 17.28 4.97 -37.36
N LEU A 306 17.08 5.49 -38.58
CA LEU A 306 18.16 5.69 -39.54
C LEU A 306 19.18 6.74 -39.06
N GLU A 307 18.71 7.87 -38.52
CA GLU A 307 19.61 8.89 -37.96
C GLU A 307 20.38 8.38 -36.74
N LEU A 308 19.72 7.62 -35.85
CA LEU A 308 20.39 6.95 -34.73
C LEU A 308 21.52 6.02 -35.21
N LYS A 309 21.27 5.21 -36.26
CA LYS A 309 22.28 4.32 -36.84
C LYS A 309 23.47 5.11 -37.42
N LYS A 310 23.21 6.21 -38.13
CA LYS A 310 24.27 7.07 -38.68
C LYS A 310 25.16 7.64 -37.58
N GLU A 311 24.57 8.12 -36.49
CA GLU A 311 25.34 8.64 -35.35
C GLU A 311 26.19 7.55 -34.70
N LEU A 312 25.62 6.39 -34.38
CA LEU A 312 26.35 5.27 -33.80
C LEU A 312 27.50 4.80 -34.71
N TYR A 313 27.27 4.78 -36.02
CA TYR A 313 28.30 4.46 -37.00
C TYR A 313 29.42 5.51 -37.04
N SER A 314 29.07 6.80 -37.04
CA SER A 314 30.04 7.91 -37.03
C SER A 314 30.91 7.97 -35.76
N GLU A 315 30.44 7.34 -34.68
CA GLU A 315 31.14 7.24 -33.39
C GLU A 315 31.92 5.91 -33.24
N ASP A 316 32.14 5.18 -34.33
CA ASP A 316 32.82 3.87 -34.34
C ASP A 316 32.18 2.84 -33.37
N PHE A 317 30.86 2.94 -33.17
CA PHE A 317 30.10 2.03 -32.33
C PHE A 317 29.53 0.89 -33.17
N ILE A 318 30.38 -0.09 -33.49
CA ILE A 318 30.08 -1.18 -34.42
C ILE A 318 28.87 -2.03 -33.99
N PHE A 319 27.90 -2.17 -34.89
CA PHE A 319 26.72 -3.02 -34.75
C PHE A 319 26.38 -3.71 -36.07
N ILE A 320 25.51 -4.72 -36.00
CA ILE A 320 24.91 -5.37 -37.18
C ILE A 320 23.40 -5.37 -37.04
N ASP A 321 22.67 -5.37 -38.15
CA ASP A 321 21.21 -5.35 -38.16
C ASP A 321 20.54 -6.45 -39.02
N GLY A 322 21.35 -7.39 -39.51
CA GLY A 322 20.91 -8.56 -40.26
C GLY A 322 20.74 -8.32 -41.77
N PHE A 323 21.21 -7.18 -42.28
CA PHE A 323 21.20 -6.84 -43.71
C PHE A 323 22.64 -6.74 -44.22
N ASP A 324 23.03 -7.66 -45.10
CA ASP A 324 24.44 -7.80 -45.52
C ASP A 324 24.85 -6.82 -46.64
N PHE A 325 23.89 -6.30 -47.39
CA PHE A 325 24.10 -5.34 -48.49
C PHE A 325 22.84 -4.50 -48.72
N ASP A 326 22.96 -3.43 -49.53
CA ASP A 326 21.83 -2.56 -49.84
C ASP A 326 20.70 -3.31 -50.58
N GLY A 327 19.48 -3.19 -50.06
CA GLY A 327 18.32 -3.93 -50.56
C GLY A 327 18.27 -5.42 -50.18
N ALA A 328 19.16 -5.92 -49.33
CA ALA A 328 19.11 -7.31 -48.86
C ALA A 328 17.82 -7.62 -48.08
N GLU A 329 17.42 -8.89 -48.04
CA GLU A 329 16.43 -9.38 -47.09
C GLU A 329 17.05 -9.62 -45.71
N PHE A 330 16.22 -9.66 -44.67
CA PHE A 330 16.70 -9.93 -43.31
C PHE A 330 17.26 -11.34 -43.19
N SER A 331 18.55 -11.45 -42.87
CA SER A 331 19.26 -12.71 -42.72
C SER A 331 19.42 -13.07 -41.24
N VAL A 332 18.71 -14.12 -40.81
CA VAL A 332 18.84 -14.65 -39.44
C VAL A 332 20.27 -15.14 -39.18
N LYS A 333 20.95 -15.68 -40.19
CA LYS A 333 22.37 -16.07 -40.10
C LYS A 333 23.27 -14.87 -39.88
N SER A 334 23.01 -13.76 -40.57
CA SER A 334 23.78 -12.51 -40.43
C SER A 334 23.63 -11.93 -39.02
N ILE A 335 22.40 -11.75 -38.53
CA ILE A 335 22.17 -11.21 -37.19
C ILE A 335 22.71 -12.15 -36.10
N CYS A 336 22.68 -13.47 -36.29
CA CYS A 336 23.21 -14.44 -35.33
C CYS A 336 24.75 -14.56 -35.34
N LYS A 337 25.46 -13.81 -36.18
CA LYS A 337 26.93 -13.80 -36.23
C LYS A 337 27.54 -13.58 -34.84
N THR A 338 28.49 -14.42 -34.45
CA THR A 338 29.14 -14.35 -33.14
C THR A 338 29.96 -13.07 -33.03
N ALA A 339 29.68 -12.25 -32.02
CA ALA A 339 30.50 -11.09 -31.70
C ALA A 339 31.81 -11.53 -31.04
N ASN A 340 32.93 -10.92 -31.41
CA ASN A 340 34.25 -11.23 -30.86
C ASN A 340 35.18 -10.00 -30.94
N ASN A 341 36.45 -10.18 -30.56
CA ASN A 341 37.42 -9.09 -30.58
C ASN A 341 37.70 -8.57 -32.00
N ASP A 342 37.76 -9.47 -32.98
CA ASP A 342 38.18 -9.15 -34.34
C ASP A 342 37.12 -8.36 -35.09
N ASN A 343 35.84 -8.74 -34.95
CA ASN A 343 34.72 -8.03 -35.58
C ASN A 343 34.18 -6.89 -34.71
N SER A 344 34.51 -6.86 -33.42
CA SER A 344 34.13 -5.81 -32.47
C SER A 344 32.64 -5.46 -32.45
N ILE A 345 31.76 -6.42 -32.76
CA ILE A 345 30.30 -6.20 -32.80
C ILE A 345 29.79 -5.95 -31.36
N LYS A 346 29.47 -4.70 -31.04
CA LYS A 346 29.13 -4.26 -29.68
C LYS A 346 27.70 -4.62 -29.28
N PHE A 347 26.79 -4.67 -30.23
CA PHE A 347 25.40 -5.12 -30.07
C PHE A 347 24.79 -5.43 -31.45
N LYS A 348 23.57 -5.98 -31.46
CA LYS A 348 22.84 -6.38 -32.65
C LYS A 348 21.47 -5.70 -32.68
N LEU A 349 21.13 -5.00 -33.76
CA LEU A 349 19.92 -4.18 -33.85
C LEU A 349 18.86 -4.87 -34.69
N LEU A 350 17.69 -5.13 -34.11
CA LEU A 350 16.55 -5.68 -34.83
C LEU A 350 15.67 -4.53 -35.32
N ASN A 351 15.49 -4.42 -36.64
CA ASN A 351 14.78 -3.30 -37.25
C ASN A 351 13.25 -3.42 -37.19
N LYS A 352 12.70 -4.64 -37.12
CA LYS A 352 11.26 -4.91 -37.14
C LYS A 352 10.88 -5.92 -36.05
N PHE A 353 9.62 -5.86 -35.62
CA PHE A 353 9.10 -6.73 -34.57
C PHE A 353 9.20 -8.21 -34.93
N GLU A 354 8.87 -8.56 -36.18
CA GLU A 354 8.93 -9.93 -36.71
C GLU A 354 10.33 -10.54 -36.65
N HIS A 355 11.37 -9.72 -36.77
CA HIS A 355 12.76 -10.18 -36.72
C HIS A 355 13.12 -10.76 -35.34
N ILE A 356 12.43 -10.34 -34.27
CA ILE A 356 12.65 -10.88 -32.93
C ILE A 356 12.30 -12.37 -32.92
N ASN A 357 11.10 -12.74 -33.39
CA ASN A 357 10.65 -14.12 -33.38
C ASN A 357 11.48 -15.01 -34.30
N LEU A 358 11.84 -14.51 -35.49
CA LEU A 358 12.73 -15.23 -36.41
C LEU A 358 14.09 -15.52 -35.77
N THR A 359 14.68 -14.51 -35.12
CA THR A 359 15.99 -14.66 -34.45
C THR A 359 15.91 -15.57 -33.24
N LEU A 360 14.85 -15.44 -32.42
CA LEU A 360 14.64 -16.31 -31.26
C LEU A 360 14.50 -17.76 -31.68
N ASN A 361 13.84 -18.08 -32.80
CA ASN A 361 13.68 -19.47 -33.25
C ASN A 361 15.00 -20.15 -33.67
N GLU A 362 15.93 -19.39 -34.25
CA GLU A 362 17.20 -19.94 -34.75
C GLU A 362 18.23 -20.20 -33.63
N ILE A 363 18.18 -19.42 -32.55
CA ILE A 363 19.19 -19.51 -31.49
C ILE A 363 18.98 -20.80 -30.67
N ASN A 364 20.03 -21.62 -30.53
CA ASN A 364 20.02 -22.83 -29.72
C ASN A 364 20.66 -22.67 -28.32
N LYS A 365 21.06 -21.45 -27.96
CA LYS A 365 21.63 -21.11 -26.64
C LYS A 365 20.54 -20.66 -25.67
N THR A 366 20.90 -20.52 -24.38
CA THR A 366 20.04 -19.89 -23.37
C THR A 366 19.69 -18.46 -23.77
N LYS A 367 18.40 -18.13 -23.73
CA LYS A 367 17.85 -16.82 -24.12
C LYS A 367 17.25 -16.14 -22.90
N GLU A 368 17.44 -14.83 -22.83
CA GLU A 368 16.72 -13.98 -21.87
C GLU A 368 16.12 -12.79 -22.63
N ILE A 369 14.88 -12.45 -22.32
CA ILE A 369 14.16 -11.33 -22.91
C ILE A 369 13.82 -10.36 -21.79
N TYR A 370 14.31 -9.12 -21.94
CA TYR A 370 14.02 -8.00 -21.06
C TYR A 370 13.22 -6.99 -21.87
N GLN A 371 11.93 -6.88 -21.57
CA GLN A 371 11.02 -5.98 -22.25
C GLN A 371 10.70 -4.78 -21.37
N PHE A 372 11.02 -3.59 -21.87
CA PHE A 372 10.71 -2.31 -21.25
C PHE A 372 9.51 -1.68 -21.96
N TYR A 373 8.44 -1.38 -21.22
CA TYR A 373 7.18 -0.87 -21.77
C TYR A 373 6.61 0.27 -20.92
N CYS A 374 5.82 1.15 -21.53
CA CYS A 374 5.24 2.33 -20.87
C CYS A 374 3.85 2.03 -20.27
N THR A 375 2.95 1.49 -21.10
CA THR A 375 1.55 1.25 -20.71
C THR A 375 1.25 -0.23 -20.54
N ASN A 376 1.25 -0.99 -21.64
CA ASN A 376 0.97 -2.42 -21.64
C ASN A 376 2.13 -3.18 -22.30
N PRO A 377 2.45 -4.40 -21.83
CA PRO A 377 3.40 -5.26 -22.53
C PRO A 377 2.94 -5.53 -23.97
N PHE A 378 3.81 -5.29 -24.94
CA PHE A 378 3.53 -5.45 -26.38
C PHE A 378 4.20 -6.68 -27.01
N PHE A 379 5.15 -7.31 -26.31
CA PHE A 379 5.74 -8.58 -26.72
C PHE A 379 5.28 -9.67 -25.76
N ASN A 380 4.86 -10.82 -26.28
CA ASN A 380 4.52 -11.99 -25.48
C ASN A 380 5.25 -13.20 -26.06
N SER A 381 6.11 -13.82 -25.26
CA SER A 381 6.85 -14.99 -25.67
C SER A 381 5.99 -16.23 -25.45
N SER A 382 5.64 -16.96 -26.51
CA SER A 382 5.04 -18.30 -26.41
C SER A 382 6.04 -19.38 -25.99
N TYR A 383 7.31 -19.01 -25.73
CA TYR A 383 8.39 -19.94 -25.42
C TYR A 383 8.47 -20.21 -23.91
N ILE A 384 7.99 -21.38 -23.49
CA ILE A 384 7.98 -21.81 -22.07
C ILE A 384 9.38 -21.80 -21.43
N ASN A 385 10.43 -22.02 -22.23
CA ASN A 385 11.82 -22.16 -21.76
C ASN A 385 12.65 -20.88 -21.89
N VAL A 386 12.04 -19.72 -22.13
CA VAL A 386 12.75 -18.44 -22.25
C VAL A 386 12.39 -17.56 -21.07
N LYS A 387 13.40 -17.11 -20.32
CA LYS A 387 13.19 -16.13 -19.26
C LYS A 387 12.72 -14.83 -19.89
N HIS A 388 11.46 -14.46 -19.67
CA HIS A 388 10.88 -13.21 -20.14
C HIS A 388 10.53 -12.33 -18.94
N VAL A 389 11.26 -11.23 -18.80
CA VAL A 389 11.04 -10.22 -17.77
C VAL A 389 10.39 -9.01 -18.40
N GLN A 390 9.25 -8.60 -17.85
CA GLN A 390 8.47 -7.45 -18.29
C GLN A 390 8.63 -6.34 -17.26
N ILE A 391 9.20 -5.20 -17.67
CA ILE A 391 9.55 -4.08 -16.80
C ILE A 391 8.82 -2.84 -17.30
N GLN A 392 7.93 -2.31 -16.47
CA GLN A 392 7.26 -1.05 -16.77
C GLN A 392 8.20 0.13 -16.47
N ILE A 393 8.25 1.11 -17.38
CA ILE A 393 9.03 2.34 -17.26
C ILE A 393 8.12 3.56 -17.47
N SER A 394 8.41 4.66 -16.78
CA SER A 394 7.68 5.93 -16.96
C SER A 394 8.36 6.80 -18.02
N GLN A 395 9.70 6.72 -18.08
CA GLN A 395 10.55 7.46 -19.00
C GLN A 395 11.74 6.61 -19.43
N LEU A 396 12.34 6.94 -20.59
CA LEU A 396 13.49 6.20 -21.12
C LEU A 396 14.67 6.13 -20.14
N THR A 397 14.94 7.23 -19.42
CA THR A 397 16.05 7.32 -18.48
C THR A 397 15.96 6.32 -17.32
N ASP A 398 14.78 5.77 -17.02
CA ASP A 398 14.60 4.75 -15.99
C ASP A 398 15.33 3.46 -16.33
N ILE A 399 15.45 3.12 -17.63
CA ILE A 399 16.19 1.93 -18.09
C ILE A 399 17.63 1.97 -17.59
N LYS A 400 18.28 3.16 -17.62
CA LYS A 400 19.65 3.35 -17.13
C LYS A 400 19.76 3.16 -15.61
N LYS A 401 18.69 3.46 -14.88
CA LYS A 401 18.61 3.19 -13.44
C LYS A 401 18.34 1.70 -13.15
N ILE A 402 17.81 0.94 -14.10
CA ILE A 402 17.52 -0.48 -13.90
C ILE A 402 18.66 -1.40 -14.37
N VAL A 403 19.20 -1.16 -15.57
CA VAL A 403 20.21 -2.00 -16.23
C VAL A 403 21.60 -1.70 -15.72
#